data_AF-A0A1Q3UT39-F1
#
_entry.id   AF-A0A1Q3UT39-F1
#
_cell.length_a   1.000
_cell.length_b   1.000
_cell.length_c   1.000
_cell.angle_alpha   90.00
_cell.angle_beta   90.00
_cell.angle_gamma   90.00
#
_symmetry.space_group_name_H-M   'P 1'
#
loop_
_entity.id
_entity.type
_entity.pdbx_description
1 polymer ?
#
loop_
_entity_poly.entity_id
_entity_poly.type
_entity_poly.pdbx_seq_one_letter_code
_entity_poly.pdbx_strand_id
1 'polypeptide(L)'
;MDAAVDVRVDTDPWIMPLNRVGVSDPWMHQEDTYYDYFPRLRRDDPDHRLEDSPYGPFWSITIFRDVLEVETHRHVFASRGDLGGISIRDLPMQFRRSAFISMDPPTHDDQRKVVSRIMLP
;
A
#
# COMPACT_ATOMS: atom_id res chain seq x y z
N MET A 1 24.03 14.49 -8.75
CA MET A 1 23.32 13.75 -9.82
C MET A 1 22.00 14.46 -9.96
N ASP A 2 21.88 15.29 -10.99
CA ASP A 2 20.73 16.14 -11.26
C ASP A 2 19.49 15.29 -11.53
N ALA A 3 18.65 15.11 -10.52
CA ALA A 3 17.29 14.68 -10.75
C ALA A 3 16.57 15.89 -11.35
N ALA A 4 16.23 15.79 -12.64
CA ALA A 4 15.36 16.75 -13.28
C ALA A 4 14.15 16.99 -12.37
N VAL A 5 13.92 18.26 -12.03
CA VAL A 5 12.69 18.69 -11.37
C VAL A 5 11.60 18.47 -12.40
N ASP A 6 10.98 17.30 -12.33
CA ASP A 6 9.80 16.96 -13.10
C ASP A 6 8.76 18.04 -12.76
N VAL A 7 8.44 18.89 -13.74
CA VAL A 7 7.32 19.83 -13.63
C VAL A 7 6.08 18.94 -13.71
N ARG A 8 5.67 18.44 -12.54
CA ARG A 8 4.58 17.47 -12.41
C ARG A 8 3.27 18.18 -12.69
N VAL A 9 2.75 17.95 -13.88
CA VAL A 9 1.39 18.32 -14.25
C VAL A 9 0.46 17.41 -13.46
N ASP A 10 -0.28 17.97 -12.50
CA ASP A 10 -1.45 17.31 -11.94
C ASP A 10 -2.38 16.98 -13.10
N THR A 11 -2.36 15.73 -13.51
CA THR A 11 -3.07 15.27 -14.70
C THR A 11 -4.39 14.73 -14.21
N ASP A 12 -5.48 15.31 -14.69
CA ASP A 12 -6.82 14.85 -14.34
C ASP A 12 -6.95 13.31 -14.52
N PRO A 13 -7.20 12.55 -13.44
CA PRO A 13 -7.26 11.09 -13.49
C PRO A 13 -8.41 10.59 -14.37
N TRP A 14 -9.39 11.44 -14.69
CA TRP A 14 -10.51 11.08 -15.55
C TRP A 14 -10.17 11.05 -17.04
N ILE A 15 -9.12 11.75 -17.46
CA ILE A 15 -8.70 11.82 -18.88
C ILE A 15 -7.45 11.01 -19.18
N MET A 16 -6.63 10.69 -18.16
CA MET A 16 -5.41 9.92 -18.38
C MET A 16 -5.72 8.42 -18.64
N PRO A 17 -4.83 7.71 -19.37
CA PRO A 17 -4.94 6.26 -19.53
C PRO A 17 -4.97 5.56 -18.17
N LEU A 18 -5.87 4.58 -18.00
CA LEU A 18 -6.10 3.93 -16.71
C LEU A 18 -4.82 3.26 -16.15
N ASN A 19 -3.99 2.67 -17.01
CA ASN A 19 -2.71 2.06 -16.67
C ASN A 19 -1.62 3.06 -16.20
N ARG A 20 -1.94 4.35 -16.14
CA ARG A 20 -1.05 5.42 -15.65
C ARG A 20 -1.61 6.08 -14.37
N VAL A 21 -2.80 5.68 -13.92
CA VAL A 21 -3.43 6.23 -12.71
C VAL A 21 -2.76 5.61 -11.48
N GLY A 22 -1.90 6.38 -10.83
CA GLY A 22 -1.19 5.96 -9.61
C GLY A 22 -1.61 6.76 -8.38
N VAL A 23 -1.64 6.11 -7.21
CA VAL A 23 -1.96 6.74 -5.92
C VAL A 23 -0.79 6.73 -4.92
N SER A 24 0.41 6.37 -5.39
CA SER A 24 1.59 6.20 -4.53
C SER A 24 2.54 7.39 -4.49
N ASP A 25 2.31 8.45 -5.29
CA ASP A 25 3.16 9.65 -5.28
C ASP A 25 2.97 10.40 -3.95
N PRO A 26 3.99 10.56 -3.09
CA PRO A 26 3.85 11.29 -1.84
C PRO A 26 3.35 12.74 -2.00
N TRP A 27 3.64 13.39 -3.13
CA TRP A 27 3.25 14.78 -3.37
C TRP A 27 1.73 14.96 -3.40
N MET A 28 0.99 14.01 -3.98
CA MET A 28 -0.47 14.10 -4.04
C MET A 28 -1.12 14.03 -2.64
N HIS A 29 -0.47 13.34 -1.70
CA HIS A 29 -0.92 13.26 -0.30
C HIS A 29 -0.53 14.50 0.49
N GLN A 30 0.61 15.12 0.15
CA GLN A 30 1.04 16.39 0.72
C GLN A 30 0.13 17.55 0.30
N GLU A 31 -0.25 17.60 -0.97
CA GLU A 31 -1.09 18.66 -1.54
C GLU A 31 -2.60 18.32 -1.53
N ASP A 32 -2.98 17.17 -0.96
CA ASP A 32 -4.37 16.72 -0.83
C ASP A 32 -5.11 16.61 -2.19
N THR A 33 -4.42 16.18 -3.24
CA THR A 33 -4.96 16.07 -4.62
C THR A 33 -5.38 14.65 -5.01
N TYR A 34 -5.31 13.67 -4.09
CA TYR A 34 -5.68 12.27 -4.37
C TYR A 34 -7.19 12.01 -4.51
N TYR A 35 -8.04 12.97 -4.16
CA TYR A 35 -9.48 12.75 -4.04
C TYR A 35 -10.15 12.28 -5.33
N ASP A 36 -9.66 12.64 -6.51
CA ASP A 36 -10.23 12.21 -7.79
C ASP A 36 -9.65 10.90 -8.31
N TYR A 37 -8.45 10.52 -7.86
CA TYR A 37 -7.77 9.30 -8.29
C TYR A 37 -8.49 8.06 -7.75
N PHE A 38 -8.85 8.05 -6.46
CA PHE A 38 -9.53 6.89 -5.87
C PHE A 38 -10.95 6.64 -6.43
N PRO A 39 -11.84 7.65 -6.62
CA PRO A 39 -13.11 7.46 -7.31
C PRO A 39 -12.95 6.91 -8.72
N ARG A 40 -11.94 7.37 -9.47
CA ARG A 40 -11.63 6.83 -10.79
C ARG A 40 -11.32 5.33 -10.72
N LEU A 41 -10.38 4.94 -9.86
CA LEU A 41 -10.01 3.53 -9.69
C LEU A 41 -11.19 2.68 -9.23
N ARG A 42 -11.93 3.11 -8.20
CA ARG A 42 -13.12 2.39 -7.71
C ARG A 42 -14.19 2.17 -8.79
N ARG A 43 -14.34 3.10 -9.73
CA ARG A 43 -15.33 3.03 -10.81
C ARG A 43 -14.87 2.10 -11.93
N ASP A 44 -13.64 2.25 -12.38
CA ASP A 44 -13.19 1.70 -13.66
C ASP A 44 -12.26 0.48 -13.53
N ASP A 45 -11.50 0.38 -12.44
CA ASP A 45 -10.56 -0.72 -12.17
C ASP A 45 -10.23 -0.80 -10.66
N PRO A 46 -11.12 -1.40 -9.84
CA PRO A 46 -11.02 -1.34 -8.39
C PRO A 46 -9.81 -2.12 -7.82
N ASP A 47 -9.34 -3.12 -8.57
CA ASP A 47 -8.15 -3.93 -8.31
C ASP A 47 -7.06 -3.56 -9.32
N HIS A 48 -6.51 -2.35 -9.18
CA HIS A 48 -5.69 -1.74 -10.21
C HIS A 48 -4.22 -2.15 -10.11
N ARG A 49 -3.61 -2.60 -11.23
CA ARG A 49 -2.17 -2.87 -11.31
C ARG A 49 -1.43 -1.71 -11.99
N LEU A 50 -0.49 -1.12 -11.26
CA LEU A 50 0.44 -0.12 -11.79
C LEU A 50 1.81 -0.78 -11.98
N GLU A 51 2.32 -0.81 -13.22
CA GLU A 51 3.60 -1.46 -13.54
C GLU A 51 4.81 -0.56 -13.26
N ASP A 52 4.67 0.74 -13.53
CA ASP A 52 5.77 1.71 -13.42
C ASP A 52 5.53 2.63 -12.23
N SER A 53 6.32 2.45 -11.17
CA SER A 53 6.30 3.30 -9.99
C SER A 53 7.68 3.35 -9.31
N PRO A 54 7.96 4.38 -8.49
CA PRO A 54 9.19 4.43 -7.68
C PRO A 54 9.37 3.25 -6.71
N TYR A 55 8.32 2.47 -6.47
CA TYR A 55 8.32 1.30 -5.58
C TYR A 55 8.31 -0.04 -6.33
N GLY A 56 8.37 -0.02 -7.67
CA GLY A 56 8.13 -1.19 -8.52
C GLY A 56 6.64 -1.44 -8.79
N PRO A 57 6.29 -2.56 -9.44
CA PRO A 57 4.91 -2.87 -9.77
C PRO A 57 4.10 -3.27 -8.53
N PHE A 58 2.88 -2.75 -8.38
CA PHE A 58 2.00 -3.09 -7.26
C PHE A 58 0.51 -3.04 -7.62
N TRP A 59 -0.31 -3.60 -6.74
CA TRP A 59 -1.77 -3.56 -6.84
C TRP A 59 -2.36 -2.55 -5.86
N SER A 60 -3.30 -1.73 -6.33
CA SER A 60 -4.13 -0.84 -5.52
C SER A 60 -5.51 -1.46 -5.37
N ILE A 61 -5.86 -1.90 -4.16
CA ILE A 61 -7.18 -2.43 -3.83
C ILE A 61 -7.99 -1.28 -3.23
N THR A 62 -9.01 -0.81 -3.95
CA THR A 62 -9.62 0.51 -3.67
C THR A 62 -11.05 0.47 -3.15
N ILE A 63 -11.71 -0.70 -3.17
CA ILE A 63 -13.06 -0.87 -2.63
C ILE A 63 -13.05 -1.63 -1.31
N PHE A 64 -13.95 -1.22 -0.40
CA PHE A 64 -13.98 -1.70 0.97
C PHE A 64 -14.07 -3.24 1.10
N ARG A 65 -14.96 -3.87 0.33
CA ARG A 65 -15.16 -5.33 0.39
C ARG A 65 -13.88 -6.08 0.04
N ASP A 66 -13.16 -5.61 -0.98
CA ASP A 66 -11.99 -6.33 -1.49
C ASP A 66 -10.77 -6.08 -0.58
N VAL A 67 -10.69 -4.90 0.05
CA VAL A 67 -9.73 -4.67 1.14
C VAL A 67 -9.98 -5.61 2.32
N LEU A 68 -11.25 -5.83 2.71
CA LEU A 68 -11.57 -6.79 3.77
C LEU A 68 -11.24 -8.23 3.39
N GLU A 69 -11.47 -8.61 2.13
CA GLU A 69 -11.09 -9.93 1.61
C GLU A 69 -9.58 -10.13 1.78
N VAL A 70 -8.77 -9.17 1.32
CA VAL A 70 -7.30 -9.22 1.44
C VAL A 70 -6.86 -9.33 2.90
N GLU A 71 -7.39 -8.47 3.78
CA GLU A 71 -7.01 -8.40 5.20
C GLU A 71 -7.35 -9.68 5.99
N THR A 72 -8.42 -10.38 5.59
CA THR A 72 -8.88 -11.61 6.26
C THR A 72 -8.21 -12.88 5.71
N HIS A 73 -7.66 -12.85 4.49
CA HIS A 73 -7.02 -13.99 3.82
C HIS A 73 -5.49 -13.98 3.94
N ARG A 74 -4.98 -13.89 5.18
CA ARG A 74 -3.52 -13.77 5.48
C ARG A 74 -2.66 -14.95 5.01
N HIS A 75 -3.27 -16.09 4.74
CA HIS A 75 -2.57 -17.26 4.18
C HIS A 75 -2.25 -17.08 2.70
N VAL A 76 -2.96 -16.19 2.01
CA VAL A 76 -2.70 -15.77 0.62
C VAL A 76 -1.91 -14.45 0.61
N PHE A 77 -2.35 -13.48 1.41
CA PHE A 77 -1.75 -12.15 1.51
C PHE A 77 -0.91 -12.02 2.78
N ALA A 78 0.37 -12.38 2.66
CA ALA A 78 1.28 -12.44 3.78
C ALA A 78 1.79 -11.06 4.23
N SER A 79 1.93 -10.86 5.53
CA SER A 79 2.47 -9.63 6.13
C SER A 79 3.94 -9.78 6.57
N ARG A 80 4.51 -10.99 6.44
CA ARG A 80 5.83 -11.31 6.96
C ARG A 80 6.95 -10.49 6.32
N GLY A 81 7.84 -10.02 7.19
CA GLY A 81 8.93 -9.12 6.82
C GLY A 81 9.94 -9.69 5.83
N ASP A 82 10.12 -11.01 5.71
CA ASP A 82 10.97 -11.64 4.69
C ASP A 82 10.43 -11.44 3.27
N LEU A 83 9.11 -11.29 3.11
CA LEU A 83 8.44 -11.06 1.82
C LEU A 83 8.23 -9.59 1.45
N GLY A 84 8.75 -8.64 2.23
CA GLY A 84 8.58 -7.20 1.98
C GLY A 84 7.87 -6.47 3.12
N GLY A 85 7.10 -7.21 3.93
CA GLY A 85 6.40 -6.67 5.09
C GLY A 85 5.09 -5.98 4.71
N ILE A 86 4.77 -4.92 5.45
CA ILE A 86 3.44 -4.27 5.43
C ILE A 86 3.44 -2.87 4.80
N SER A 87 4.51 -2.49 4.11
CA SER A 87 4.65 -1.17 3.48
C SER A 87 4.86 -1.34 1.99
N ILE A 88 4.33 -0.39 1.20
CA ILE A 88 4.61 -0.31 -0.24
C ILE A 88 6.10 -0.17 -0.55
N ARG A 89 6.88 0.39 0.38
CA ARG A 89 8.32 0.52 0.22
C ARG A 89 9.02 -0.74 0.71
N ASP A 90 9.65 -1.44 -0.22
CA ASP A 90 10.57 -2.51 0.11
C ASP A 90 11.85 -1.97 0.75
N LEU A 91 12.02 -2.27 2.04
CA LEU A 91 13.26 -1.96 2.75
C LEU A 91 14.26 -3.12 2.61
N PRO A 92 15.56 -2.83 2.41
CA PRO A 92 16.60 -3.86 2.51
C PRO A 92 16.55 -4.59 3.85
N MET A 93 16.85 -5.89 3.85
CA MET A 93 16.68 -6.79 5.01
C MET A 93 17.34 -6.26 6.29
N GLN A 94 18.52 -5.63 6.19
CA GLN A 94 19.25 -5.05 7.32
C GLN A 94 18.53 -3.87 8.00
N PHE A 95 17.58 -3.24 7.30
CA PHE A 95 16.77 -2.14 7.82
C PHE A 95 15.36 -2.57 8.23
N ARG A 96 14.99 -3.84 7.99
CA ARG A 96 13.70 -4.38 8.40
C ARG A 96 13.71 -4.62 9.91
N ARG A 97 12.84 -3.91 10.63
CA ARG A 97 12.66 -4.09 12.07
C ARG A 97 11.71 -5.25 12.32
N SER A 98 12.05 -6.10 13.29
CA SER A 98 11.16 -7.17 13.75
C SER A 98 10.07 -6.59 14.64
N ALA A 99 8.81 -6.73 14.22
CA ALA A 99 7.62 -6.37 14.97
C ALA A 99 6.48 -7.34 14.63
N PHE A 100 5.60 -7.66 15.58
CA PHE A 100 4.55 -8.65 15.34
C PHE A 100 3.60 -8.27 14.18
N ILE A 101 3.45 -6.97 13.88
CA ILE A 101 2.62 -6.51 12.75
C ILE A 101 3.15 -6.97 11.38
N SER A 102 4.46 -7.21 11.27
CA SER A 102 5.12 -7.73 10.07
C SER A 102 5.45 -9.22 10.21
N MET A 103 4.59 -9.97 10.89
CA MET A 103 4.68 -11.42 11.05
C MET A 103 3.34 -12.06 10.69
N ASP A 104 3.40 -13.31 10.21
CA ASP A 104 2.23 -14.14 10.03
C ASP A 104 2.01 -15.04 11.28
N PRO A 105 0.81 -15.62 11.47
CA PRO A 105 0.59 -16.65 12.48
C PRO A 105 1.56 -17.85 12.32
N PRO A 106 1.96 -18.51 13.42
CA PRO A 106 1.49 -18.31 14.80
C PRO A 106 2.22 -17.19 15.57
N THR A 107 3.40 -16.76 15.13
CA THR A 107 4.25 -15.83 15.89
C THR A 107 3.60 -14.47 16.12
N HIS A 108 2.85 -13.96 15.13
CA HIS A 108 2.01 -12.76 15.28
C HIS A 108 1.06 -12.87 16.49
N ASP A 109 0.35 -13.99 16.60
CA ASP A 109 -0.73 -14.17 17.58
C ASP A 109 -0.16 -14.24 19.01
N ASP A 110 0.93 -14.97 19.18
CA ASP A 110 1.61 -15.11 20.46
C ASP A 110 2.11 -13.75 20.98
N GLN A 111 2.76 -12.96 20.13
CA GLN A 111 3.28 -11.65 20.54
C GLN A 111 2.16 -10.63 20.78
N ARG A 112 1.13 -10.60 19.92
CA ARG A 112 -0.03 -9.71 20.08
C ARG A 112 -0.77 -9.98 21.39
N LYS A 113 -0.89 -11.25 21.79
CA LYS A 113 -1.53 -11.66 23.04
C LYS A 113 -0.79 -11.16 24.29
N VAL A 114 0.54 -11.03 24.23
CA VAL A 114 1.33 -10.51 25.35
C VAL A 114 0.99 -9.04 25.62
N VAL A 115 0.85 -8.23 24.57
CA VAL A 115 0.62 -6.78 24.69
C VAL A 115 -0.85 -6.39 24.79
N SER A 116 -1.80 -7.28 24.44
CA SER A 116 -3.23 -6.95 24.39
C SER A 116 -3.84 -6.53 25.73
N ARG A 117 -3.19 -6.86 26.86
CA ARG A 117 -3.62 -6.47 28.21
C ARG A 117 -3.69 -4.95 28.41
N ILE A 118 -2.91 -4.17 27.65
CA ILE A 118 -2.93 -2.70 27.73
C ILE A 118 -4.24 -2.09 27.24
N MET A 119 -5.02 -2.82 26.43
CA MET A 119 -6.27 -2.36 25.83
C MET A 119 -7.50 -2.76 26.66
N LEU A 120 -7.30 -3.38 27.82
CA LEU A 120 -8.40 -3.66 28.75
C LEU A 120 -8.88 -2.34 29.38
N PRO A 121 -10.20 -2.14 29.55
CA PRO A 121 -10.76 -0.94 30.17
C PRO A 121 -10.21 -0.66 31.57
#